data_AF-A0A3N0BM40-F1
#
_entry.id   AF-A0A3N0BM40-F1
#
_cell.length_a   1.000
_cell.length_b   1.000
_cell.length_c   1.000
_cell.angle_alpha   90.00
_cell.angle_beta   90.00
_cell.angle_gamma   90.00
#
_symmetry.space_group_name_H-M   'P 1'
#
loop_
_entity.id
_entity.type
_entity.pdbx_description
1 polymer ?
#
loop_
_entity_poly.entity_id
_entity_poly.type
_entity_poly.pdbx_seq_one_letter_code
_entity_poly.pdbx_strand_id
1 'polypeptide(L)'
;MKWHLDKHITDFGLLENGSIAIDWNDGRRSVFDPSPYLKNDFMGELTNREYFETAYALGHGRGIAWPRNQDFGAGFLYNESSTVEREEPLPPRGRRMIWNPSKRIEQVRPFPEGDKILTSWNDGSSRIFSTWAHASSDSIDKLADRAYFAQAKVSPEQDAVIWPDGMSFPAKTLYEQAALEG
;
A
#
# COMPACT_ATOMS: atom_id res chain seq x y z
N MET A 1 9.08 -25.02 -1.63
CA MET A 1 8.63 -23.67 -1.21
C MET A 1 7.98 -23.80 0.17
N LYS A 2 8.45 -23.04 1.17
CA LYS A 2 7.85 -23.03 2.52
C LYS A 2 6.81 -21.91 2.56
N TRP A 3 5.57 -22.24 2.95
CA TRP A 3 4.50 -21.26 3.09
C TRP A 3 4.63 -20.53 4.43
N HIS A 4 4.67 -19.21 4.38
CA HIS A 4 4.79 -18.32 5.53
C HIS A 4 3.51 -17.50 5.66
N LEU A 5 2.51 -18.06 6.34
CA LEU A 5 1.23 -17.37 6.59
C LEU A 5 1.28 -16.48 7.84
N ASP A 6 2.32 -16.65 8.67
CA ASP A 6 2.58 -15.90 9.90
C ASP A 6 3.42 -14.64 9.67
N LYS A 7 4.09 -14.53 8.52
CA LYS A 7 5.01 -13.44 8.20
C LYS A 7 4.27 -12.31 7.51
N HIS A 8 4.41 -11.12 8.08
CA HIS A 8 3.90 -9.89 7.48
C HIS A 8 4.90 -8.75 7.62
N ILE A 9 4.84 -7.86 6.63
CA ILE A 9 5.67 -6.68 6.54
C ILE A 9 5.13 -5.65 7.52
N THR A 10 5.99 -5.15 8.40
CA THR A 10 5.65 -4.06 9.33
C THR A 10 6.02 -2.70 8.73
N ASP A 11 7.13 -2.64 7.99
CA ASP A 11 7.55 -1.46 7.24
C ASP A 11 8.53 -1.85 6.10
N PHE A 12 8.73 -0.96 5.13
CA PHE A 12 9.73 -1.13 4.08
C PHE A 12 10.27 0.22 3.58
N GLY A 13 11.47 0.18 3.01
CA GLY A 13 12.17 1.30 2.40
C GLY A 13 12.77 0.93 1.06
N LEU A 14 13.07 1.92 0.22
CA LEU A 14 13.67 1.72 -1.10
C LEU A 14 15.13 2.16 -1.09
N LEU A 15 16.03 1.26 -1.48
CA LEU A 15 17.45 1.53 -1.63
C LEU A 15 17.74 2.20 -2.98
N GLU A 16 18.82 2.97 -3.07
CA GLU A 16 19.22 3.66 -4.31
C GLU A 16 19.53 2.68 -5.45
N ASN A 17 20.05 1.50 -5.13
CA ASN A 17 20.36 0.44 -6.08
C ASN A 17 19.13 -0.32 -6.62
N GLY A 18 17.91 0.08 -6.24
CA GLY A 18 16.67 -0.59 -6.67
C GLY A 18 16.27 -1.80 -5.83
N SER A 19 16.99 -2.10 -4.74
CA SER A 19 16.57 -3.10 -3.76
C SER A 19 15.55 -2.55 -2.76
N ILE A 20 14.87 -3.45 -2.06
CA ILE A 20 13.86 -3.12 -1.05
C ILE A 20 14.33 -3.61 0.31
N ALA A 21 14.43 -2.72 1.29
CA ALA A 21 14.67 -3.06 2.68
C ALA A 21 13.33 -3.30 3.38
N ILE A 22 13.19 -4.39 4.11
CA ILE A 22 11.91 -4.84 4.69
C ILE A 22 12.08 -5.16 6.16
N ASP A 23 11.21 -4.60 7.00
CA ASP A 23 11.03 -5.01 8.38
C ASP A 23 9.86 -5.99 8.51
N TRP A 24 10.10 -7.02 9.30
CA TRP A 24 9.16 -8.11 9.53
C TRP A 24 8.63 -8.10 10.97
N ASN A 25 7.48 -8.71 11.15
CA ASN A 25 6.83 -8.87 12.45
C ASN A 25 7.59 -9.76 13.46
N ASP A 26 8.57 -10.53 13.01
CA ASP A 26 9.46 -11.32 13.87
C ASP A 26 10.76 -10.57 14.25
N GLY A 27 10.85 -9.29 13.91
CA GLY A 27 12.00 -8.43 14.17
C GLY A 27 13.13 -8.55 13.15
N ARG A 28 13.03 -9.47 12.17
CA ARG A 28 14.01 -9.59 11.08
C ARG A 28 14.01 -8.32 10.22
N ARG A 29 15.20 -7.90 9.79
CA ARG A 29 15.38 -7.04 8.62
C ARG A 29 15.96 -7.83 7.47
N SER A 30 15.46 -7.57 6.27
CA SER A 30 15.97 -8.19 5.05
C SER A 30 16.09 -7.20 3.90
N VAL A 31 16.90 -7.53 2.91
CA VAL A 31 16.99 -6.82 1.64
C VAL A 31 16.60 -7.77 0.51
N PHE A 32 15.70 -7.29 -0.35
CA PHE A 32 15.24 -8.00 -1.54
C PHE A 32 15.70 -7.27 -2.81
N ASP A 33 16.37 -7.99 -3.71
CA ASP A 33 16.69 -7.50 -5.06
C ASP A 33 15.62 -7.99 -6.06
N PRO A 34 14.79 -7.09 -6.61
CA PRO A 34 13.77 -7.48 -7.58
C PRO A 34 14.34 -7.77 -8.97
N SER A 35 15.59 -7.38 -9.28
CA SER A 35 16.16 -7.41 -10.62
C SER A 35 16.02 -8.74 -11.39
N PRO A 36 16.11 -9.94 -10.76
CA PRO A 36 15.96 -11.20 -11.48
C PRO A 36 14.54 -11.42 -12.04
N TYR A 37 13.55 -10.73 -11.48
CA TYR A 37 12.12 -10.93 -11.75
C TYR A 37 11.53 -9.92 -12.74
N LEU A 38 12.29 -8.87 -13.11
CA LEU A 38 11.80 -7.76 -13.95
C LEU A 38 11.90 -8.03 -15.46
N LYS A 39 12.09 -9.29 -15.87
CA LYS A 39 12.47 -9.65 -17.25
C LYS A 39 11.30 -9.73 -18.24
N ASN A 40 10.06 -9.74 -17.75
CA ASN A 40 8.88 -9.81 -18.61
C ASN A 40 8.20 -8.44 -18.71
N ASP A 41 7.38 -8.24 -19.75
CA ASP A 41 6.71 -6.96 -20.00
C ASP A 41 5.82 -6.51 -18.83
N PHE A 42 5.28 -7.45 -18.05
CA PHE A 42 4.43 -7.15 -16.91
C PHE A 42 5.22 -6.52 -15.75
N MET A 43 6.37 -7.08 -15.36
CA MET A 43 7.19 -6.56 -14.26
C MET A 43 8.27 -5.57 -14.73
N GLY A 44 8.48 -5.45 -16.04
CA GLY A 44 9.54 -4.62 -16.63
C GLY A 44 9.41 -3.12 -16.32
N GLU A 45 8.20 -2.63 -16.05
CA GLU A 45 7.98 -1.22 -15.67
C GLU A 45 8.68 -0.85 -14.35
N LEU A 46 8.93 -1.83 -13.46
CA LEU A 46 9.68 -1.65 -12.22
C LEU A 46 11.16 -1.29 -12.45
N THR A 47 11.67 -1.40 -13.68
CA THR A 47 13.00 -0.88 -14.04
C THR A 47 13.02 0.65 -14.15
N ASN A 48 11.85 1.29 -14.32
CA ASN A 48 11.73 2.75 -14.24
C ASN A 48 11.74 3.17 -12.78
N ARG A 49 12.73 4.01 -12.42
CA ARG A 49 12.93 4.45 -11.03
C ARG A 49 11.72 5.21 -10.46
N GLU A 50 11.13 6.12 -11.21
CA GLU A 50 10.00 6.92 -10.73
C GLU A 50 8.77 6.04 -10.48
N TYR A 51 8.54 5.05 -11.35
CA TYR A 51 7.48 4.08 -11.15
C TYR A 51 7.78 3.14 -9.98
N PHE A 52 9.01 2.63 -9.86
CA PHE A 52 9.42 1.81 -8.72
C PHE A 52 9.22 2.52 -7.37
N GLU A 53 9.41 3.84 -7.34
CA GLU A 53 9.18 4.67 -6.16
C GLU A 53 7.69 4.83 -5.77
N THR A 54 6.76 4.36 -6.60
CA THR A 54 5.32 4.32 -6.27
C THR A 54 4.90 3.09 -5.48
N ALA A 55 5.86 2.28 -5.02
CA ALA A 55 5.63 1.12 -4.17
C ALA A 55 4.81 1.48 -2.91
N TYR A 56 3.87 0.61 -2.55
CA TYR A 56 3.09 0.68 -1.31
C TYR A 56 2.93 -0.70 -0.68
N ALA A 57 2.70 -0.72 0.63
CA ALA A 57 2.40 -1.95 1.35
C ALA A 57 0.94 -2.35 1.11
N LEU A 58 0.72 -3.63 0.76
CA LEU A 58 -0.62 -4.20 0.75
C LEU A 58 -1.15 -4.33 2.18
N GLY A 59 -2.47 -4.20 2.34
CA GLY A 59 -3.12 -4.26 3.64
C GLY A 59 -2.77 -5.51 4.45
N HIS A 60 -2.60 -5.30 5.75
CA HIS A 60 -2.09 -6.26 6.73
C HIS A 60 -0.67 -6.78 6.45
N GLY A 61 0.14 -6.02 5.71
CA GLY A 61 1.54 -6.37 5.44
C GLY A 61 1.71 -7.59 4.54
N ARG A 62 0.72 -7.87 3.69
CA ARG A 62 0.65 -9.10 2.85
C ARG A 62 1.58 -9.09 1.64
N GLY A 63 2.22 -7.96 1.37
CA GLY A 63 3.14 -7.81 0.25
C GLY A 63 3.46 -6.35 -0.02
N ILE A 64 4.28 -6.13 -1.03
CA ILE A 64 4.58 -4.80 -1.58
C ILE A 64 4.07 -4.78 -3.00
N ALA A 65 3.33 -3.73 -3.34
CA ALA A 65 2.68 -3.58 -4.62
C ALA A 65 3.00 -2.23 -5.26
N TRP A 66 2.75 -2.16 -6.56
CA TRP A 66 2.81 -0.97 -7.39
C TRP A 66 1.45 -0.73 -8.03
N PRO A 67 1.23 0.43 -8.68
CA PRO A 67 0.07 0.63 -9.54
C PRO A 67 -0.09 -0.50 -10.56
N ARG A 68 -1.26 -0.64 -11.19
CA ARG A 68 -1.52 -1.69 -12.20
C ARG A 68 -1.43 -3.15 -11.70
N ASN A 69 -1.60 -3.36 -10.39
CA ASN A 69 -1.65 -4.68 -9.75
C ASN A 69 -0.38 -5.53 -9.90
N GLN A 70 0.80 -4.90 -9.99
CA GLN A 70 2.08 -5.60 -9.85
C GLN A 70 2.42 -5.72 -8.37
N ASP A 71 2.74 -6.91 -7.89
CA ASP A 71 3.07 -7.12 -6.48
C ASP A 71 4.04 -8.27 -6.25
N PHE A 72 4.69 -8.22 -5.08
CA PHE A 72 5.37 -9.36 -4.48
C PHE A 72 4.72 -9.66 -3.13
N GLY A 73 4.18 -10.88 -2.99
CA GLY A 73 3.59 -11.36 -1.74
C GLY A 73 4.63 -11.56 -0.63
N ALA A 74 4.21 -11.35 0.61
CA ALA A 74 5.06 -11.40 1.81
C ALA A 74 5.81 -12.73 1.96
N GLY A 75 5.15 -13.87 1.71
CA GLY A 75 5.80 -15.17 1.81
C GLY A 75 6.93 -15.37 0.80
N PHE A 76 6.79 -14.80 -0.41
CA PHE A 76 7.84 -14.79 -1.42
C PHE A 76 8.99 -13.87 -1.01
N LEU A 77 8.66 -12.62 -0.66
CA LEU A 77 9.64 -11.64 -0.18
C LEU A 77 10.44 -12.16 1.02
N TYR A 78 9.82 -12.85 1.96
CA TYR A 78 10.49 -13.41 3.14
C TYR A 78 11.51 -14.50 2.78
N ASN A 79 11.20 -15.32 1.77
CA ASN A 79 12.04 -16.42 1.32
C ASN A 79 13.21 -15.94 0.44
N GLU A 80 12.93 -15.02 -0.48
CA GLU A 80 13.89 -14.58 -1.50
C GLU A 80 14.75 -13.38 -1.07
N SER A 81 14.50 -12.84 0.12
CA SER A 81 15.30 -11.75 0.69
C SER A 81 16.43 -12.27 1.57
N SER A 82 17.55 -11.56 1.53
CA SER A 82 18.70 -11.82 2.39
C SER A 82 18.52 -11.12 3.73
N THR A 83 18.72 -11.84 4.84
CA THR A 83 18.78 -11.20 6.17
C THR A 83 19.98 -10.27 6.23
N VAL A 84 19.77 -9.07 6.78
CA VAL A 84 20.84 -8.10 7.01
C VAL A 84 20.81 -7.61 8.44
N GLU A 85 21.90 -6.99 8.88
CA GLU A 85 21.89 -6.24 10.14
C GLU A 85 20.93 -5.06 10.06
N ARG A 86 20.28 -4.78 11.19
CA ARG A 86 19.26 -3.73 11.27
C ARG A 86 19.93 -2.38 11.49
N GLU A 87 20.20 -1.67 10.39
CA GLU A 87 20.60 -0.25 10.45
C GLU A 87 19.36 0.63 10.47
N GLU A 88 19.10 1.35 11.56
CA GLU A 88 17.99 2.29 11.67
C GLU A 88 18.41 3.72 11.31
N PRO A 89 17.53 4.53 10.66
CA PRO A 89 16.17 4.19 10.20
C PRO A 89 16.15 3.38 8.89
N LEU A 90 14.98 2.86 8.49
CA LEU A 90 14.79 2.34 7.13
C LEU A 90 15.12 3.42 6.09
N PRO A 91 15.61 3.02 4.90
CA PRO A 91 15.60 3.91 3.74
C PRO A 91 14.20 4.49 3.50
N PRO A 92 14.09 5.71 2.96
CA PRO A 92 12.79 6.30 2.70
C PRO A 92 12.01 5.51 1.64
N ARG A 93 10.67 5.58 1.70
CA ARG A 93 9.82 5.24 0.57
C ARG A 93 9.95 6.30 -0.53
N GLY A 94 9.37 6.07 -1.70
CA GLY A 94 9.30 7.11 -2.72
C GLY A 94 8.58 8.36 -2.18
N ARG A 95 9.05 9.54 -2.59
CA ARG A 95 8.59 10.83 -2.02
C ARG A 95 7.08 11.04 -2.11
N ARG A 96 6.45 10.49 -3.16
CA ARG A 96 5.00 10.55 -3.38
C ARG A 96 4.20 9.58 -2.50
N MET A 97 4.88 8.67 -1.80
CA MET A 97 4.29 7.63 -0.94
C MET A 97 4.56 7.86 0.55
N ILE A 98 5.10 9.04 0.91
CA ILE A 98 5.34 9.44 2.30
C ILE A 98 4.24 10.40 2.75
N TRP A 99 3.61 10.09 3.88
CA TRP A 99 2.59 10.96 4.47
C TRP A 99 3.15 12.33 4.85
N ASN A 100 2.36 13.37 4.59
CA ASN A 100 2.61 14.71 5.09
C ASN A 100 1.31 15.27 5.70
N PRO A 101 1.34 15.80 6.93
CA PRO A 101 0.16 16.40 7.58
C PRO A 101 -0.49 17.58 6.84
N SER A 102 0.11 18.12 5.78
CA SER A 102 -0.52 19.12 4.89
C SER A 102 -1.40 18.50 3.80
N LYS A 103 -1.35 17.17 3.59
CA LYS A 103 -2.18 16.48 2.61
C LYS A 103 -3.63 16.48 3.05
N ARG A 104 -4.52 16.77 2.11
CA ARG A 104 -5.97 16.82 2.34
C ARG A 104 -6.65 16.02 1.24
N ILE A 105 -7.65 15.24 1.64
CA ILE A 105 -8.53 14.54 0.71
C ILE A 105 -9.54 15.57 0.22
N GLU A 106 -9.59 15.79 -1.09
CA GLU A 106 -10.55 16.73 -1.69
C GLU A 106 -11.84 16.02 -2.07
N GLN A 107 -11.73 14.79 -2.58
CA GLN A 107 -12.86 14.01 -3.05
C GLN A 107 -12.63 12.52 -2.80
N VAL A 108 -13.73 11.80 -2.61
CA VAL A 108 -13.77 10.35 -2.63
C VAL A 108 -14.85 9.87 -3.60
N ARG A 109 -14.55 8.83 -4.37
CA ARG A 109 -15.47 8.15 -5.26
C ARG A 109 -15.38 6.64 -5.04
N PRO A 110 -16.38 6.01 -4.42
CA PRO A 110 -16.48 4.55 -4.39
C PRO A 110 -16.65 3.97 -5.79
N PHE A 111 -16.01 2.82 -6.05
CA PHE A 111 -16.21 2.07 -7.29
C PHE A 111 -17.52 1.25 -7.22
N PRO A 112 -18.30 1.16 -8.33
CA PRO A 112 -19.58 0.46 -8.33
C PRO A 112 -19.49 -1.03 -8.01
N GLU A 113 -18.36 -1.67 -8.34
CA GLU A 113 -18.10 -3.09 -8.06
C GLU A 113 -18.02 -3.37 -6.55
N GLY A 114 -17.80 -2.34 -5.73
CA GLY A 114 -17.45 -2.46 -4.31
C GLY A 114 -15.94 -2.59 -4.12
N ASP A 115 -15.51 -2.73 -2.86
CA ASP A 115 -14.12 -2.86 -2.43
C ASP A 115 -13.24 -1.61 -2.60
N LYS A 116 -13.21 -0.97 -3.77
CA LYS A 116 -12.26 0.12 -4.04
C LYS A 116 -12.87 1.51 -3.92
N ILE A 117 -12.07 2.44 -3.43
CA ILE A 117 -12.35 3.88 -3.50
C ILE A 117 -11.24 4.58 -4.27
N LEU A 118 -11.62 5.58 -5.06
CA LEU A 118 -10.71 6.56 -5.64
C LEU A 118 -10.73 7.81 -4.78
N THR A 119 -9.56 8.29 -4.39
CA THR A 119 -9.40 9.54 -3.63
C THR A 119 -8.59 10.54 -4.43
N SER A 120 -9.05 11.80 -4.47
CA SER A 120 -8.31 12.91 -5.07
C SER A 120 -7.79 13.82 -3.97
N TRP A 121 -6.59 14.35 -4.15
CA TRP A 121 -5.82 15.02 -3.11
C TRP A 121 -5.37 16.43 -3.54
N ASN A 122 -5.14 17.29 -2.55
CA ASN A 122 -4.72 18.69 -2.75
C ASN A 122 -3.34 18.88 -3.40
N ASP A 123 -2.61 17.80 -3.67
CA ASP A 123 -1.37 17.81 -4.45
C ASP A 123 -1.57 17.41 -5.91
N GLY A 124 -2.82 17.27 -6.35
CA GLY A 124 -3.20 16.85 -7.69
C GLY A 124 -3.13 15.34 -7.92
N SER A 125 -2.73 14.54 -6.92
CA SER A 125 -2.72 13.09 -7.06
C SER A 125 -4.11 12.48 -6.92
N SER A 126 -4.33 11.40 -7.65
CA SER A 126 -5.46 10.49 -7.42
C SER A 126 -4.94 9.12 -7.02
N ARG A 127 -5.65 8.43 -6.12
CA ARG A 127 -5.20 7.17 -5.53
C ARG A 127 -6.33 6.16 -5.38
N ILE A 128 -6.07 4.93 -5.79
CA ILE A 128 -7.00 3.80 -5.67
C ILE A 128 -6.64 2.99 -4.44
N PHE A 129 -7.58 2.87 -3.51
CA PHE A 129 -7.44 2.14 -2.26
C PHE A 129 -8.45 0.99 -2.20
N SER A 130 -7.99 -0.23 -1.91
CA SER A 130 -8.87 -1.37 -1.63
C SER A 130 -9.24 -1.36 -0.16
N THR A 131 -10.51 -1.11 0.15
CA THR A 131 -11.01 -1.14 1.52
C THR A 131 -11.03 -2.56 2.08
N TRP A 132 -11.29 -3.59 1.27
CA TRP A 132 -11.28 -4.97 1.75
C TRP A 132 -9.88 -5.42 2.14
N ALA A 133 -8.85 -4.95 1.42
CA ALA A 133 -7.49 -5.34 1.73
C ALA A 133 -7.05 -4.86 3.13
N HIS A 134 -7.71 -3.84 3.68
CA HIS A 134 -7.37 -3.18 4.95
C HIS A 134 -8.47 -3.30 6.02
N ALA A 135 -9.64 -3.82 5.68
CA ALA A 135 -10.74 -4.01 6.62
C ALA A 135 -10.42 -5.11 7.65
N SER A 136 -10.99 -4.98 8.84
CA SER A 136 -11.09 -6.10 9.79
C SER A 136 -12.17 -7.07 9.34
N SER A 137 -12.10 -8.32 9.80
CA SER A 137 -13.15 -9.33 9.55
C SER A 137 -14.54 -8.80 9.88
N ASP A 138 -14.68 -8.08 11.00
CA ASP A 138 -15.95 -7.53 11.47
C ASP A 138 -16.51 -6.41 10.57
N SER A 139 -15.66 -5.79 9.76
CA SER A 139 -16.07 -4.67 8.89
C SER A 139 -16.26 -5.07 7.44
N ILE A 140 -15.74 -6.23 7.02
CA ILE A 140 -15.84 -6.71 5.63
C ILE A 140 -17.29 -6.91 5.22
N ASP A 141 -18.11 -7.52 6.09
CA ASP A 141 -19.53 -7.77 5.78
C ASP A 141 -20.30 -6.46 5.50
N LYS A 142 -19.98 -5.38 6.23
CA LYS A 142 -20.58 -4.06 6.00
C LYS A 142 -20.09 -3.46 4.69
N LEU A 143 -18.78 -3.47 4.44
CA LEU A 143 -18.19 -2.95 3.20
C LEU A 143 -18.59 -3.76 1.96
N ALA A 144 -19.08 -4.99 2.13
CA ALA A 144 -19.65 -5.80 1.06
C ALA A 144 -21.05 -5.32 0.63
N ASP A 145 -21.80 -4.65 1.51
CA ASP A 145 -23.06 -4.00 1.14
C ASP A 145 -22.78 -2.78 0.27
N ARG A 146 -23.21 -2.84 -0.99
CA ARG A 146 -23.00 -1.77 -1.98
C ARG A 146 -23.68 -0.46 -1.62
N ALA A 147 -24.88 -0.52 -1.02
CA ALA A 147 -25.61 0.67 -0.61
C ALA A 147 -24.94 1.35 0.58
N TYR A 148 -24.38 0.57 1.51
CA TYR A 148 -23.51 1.10 2.56
C TYR A 148 -22.21 1.66 1.98
N PHE A 149 -21.51 0.88 1.15
CA PHE A 149 -20.21 1.26 0.57
C PHE A 149 -20.28 2.58 -0.22
N ALA A 150 -21.34 2.79 -0.99
CA ALA A 150 -21.58 4.01 -1.77
C ALA A 150 -21.74 5.29 -0.92
N GLN A 151 -21.93 5.16 0.41
CA GLN A 151 -22.09 6.31 1.32
C GLN A 151 -20.78 6.90 1.81
N ALA A 152 -19.62 6.41 1.32
CA ALA A 152 -18.32 6.95 1.67
C ALA A 152 -18.25 8.47 1.41
N LYS A 153 -17.74 9.21 2.39
CA LYS A 153 -17.55 10.66 2.30
C LYS A 153 -16.20 11.06 2.85
N VAL A 154 -15.70 12.22 2.43
CA VAL A 154 -14.53 12.84 3.07
C VAL A 154 -14.96 13.41 4.42
N SER A 155 -14.13 13.25 5.46
CA SER A 155 -14.36 13.89 6.76
C SER A 155 -14.37 15.42 6.63
N PRO A 156 -15.08 16.16 7.50
CA PRO A 156 -15.02 17.63 7.52
C PRO A 156 -13.59 18.19 7.60
N GLU A 157 -12.71 17.51 8.33
CA GLU A 157 -11.30 17.83 8.52
C GLU A 157 -10.42 17.45 7.31
N GLN A 158 -11.00 16.75 6.31
CA GLN A 158 -10.34 16.26 5.11
C GLN A 158 -9.14 15.33 5.37
N ASP A 159 -9.18 14.64 6.50
CA ASP A 159 -8.13 13.78 7.02
C ASP A 159 -8.56 12.30 7.11
N ALA A 160 -9.73 11.96 6.61
CA ALA A 160 -10.23 10.59 6.51
C ALA A 160 -11.30 10.44 5.43
N VAL A 161 -11.53 9.19 5.01
CA VAL A 161 -12.78 8.77 4.38
C VAL A 161 -13.62 8.07 5.43
N ILE A 162 -14.88 8.45 5.55
CA ILE A 162 -15.80 8.01 6.60
C ILE A 162 -17.11 7.45 6.03
N TRP A 163 -17.74 6.57 6.80
CA TRP A 163 -19.09 6.04 6.60
C TRP A 163 -20.02 6.46 7.76
N PRO A 164 -21.35 6.36 7.60
CA PRO A 164 -22.32 6.92 8.54
C PRO A 164 -22.23 6.44 9.99
N ASP A 165 -21.72 5.24 10.23
CA ASP A 165 -21.61 4.61 11.55
C ASP A 165 -20.25 4.83 12.23
N GLY A 166 -19.42 5.71 11.67
CA GLY A 166 -18.10 6.05 12.21
C GLY A 166 -16.97 5.15 11.71
N MET A 167 -17.26 4.16 10.86
CA MET A 167 -16.20 3.46 10.13
C MET A 167 -15.40 4.46 9.30
N SER A 168 -14.07 4.34 9.32
CA SER A 168 -13.20 5.28 8.64
C SER A 168 -11.87 4.66 8.21
N PHE A 169 -11.27 5.27 7.18
CA PHE A 169 -9.88 5.07 6.83
C PHE A 169 -9.17 6.43 6.92
N PRO A 170 -8.12 6.55 7.76
CA PRO A 170 -7.43 7.82 7.94
C PRO A 170 -6.58 8.15 6.71
N ALA A 171 -6.38 9.44 6.45
CA ALA A 171 -5.68 9.96 5.29
C ALA A 171 -4.25 9.43 5.20
N LYS A 172 -3.53 9.25 6.32
CA LYS A 172 -2.20 8.63 6.31
C LYS A 172 -2.21 7.25 5.64
N THR A 173 -3.14 6.39 6.04
CA THR A 173 -3.29 5.04 5.47
C THR A 173 -3.66 5.13 3.99
N LEU A 174 -4.65 5.94 3.64
CA LEU A 174 -5.08 6.13 2.25
C LEU A 174 -3.97 6.70 1.36
N TYR A 175 -3.07 7.51 1.90
CA TYR A 175 -2.00 8.13 1.14
C TYR A 175 -0.82 7.17 0.94
N GLU A 176 -0.40 6.46 2.00
CA GLU A 176 0.78 5.58 1.96
C GLU A 176 0.49 4.18 1.40
N GLN A 177 -0.77 3.72 1.44
CA GLN A 177 -1.16 2.34 1.13
C GLN A 177 -2.15 2.23 -0.04
N ALA A 178 -2.23 3.25 -0.87
CA ALA A 178 -3.05 3.25 -2.08
C ALA A 178 -2.19 3.35 -3.34
N ALA A 179 -2.63 2.70 -4.41
CA ALA A 179 -1.98 2.82 -5.71
C ALA A 179 -2.15 4.25 -6.24
N LEU A 180 -1.04 4.89 -6.64
CA LEU A 180 -1.09 6.12 -7.41
C LEU A 180 -1.75 5.84 -8.77
N GLU A 181 -2.75 6.65 -9.10
CA GLU A 181 -3.31 6.71 -10.45
C GLU A 181 -2.47 7.69 -11.28
N GLY A 182 -2.05 7.25 -12.47
CA GLY A 182 -1.16 7.97 -13.38
C GLY A 182 -1.91 8.59 -14.56
#